data_AF-A0A2Y9QUC1-F1
#
_entry.id   AF-A0A2Y9QUC1-F1
#
_cell.length_a   1.000
_cell.length_b   1.000
_cell.length_c   1.000
_cell.angle_alpha   90.00
_cell.angle_beta   90.00
_cell.angle_gamma   90.00
#
_symmetry.space_group_name_H-M   'P 1'
#
loop_
_entity.id
_entity.type
_entity.pdbx_description
1 polymer ?
#
loop_
_entity_poly.entity_id
_entity_poly.type
_entity_poly.pdbx_seq_one_letter_code
_entity_poly.pdbx_strand_id
1 'polypeptide(L)'
;MTSFQESVTFKDVAMDFTEEEWEQLGPAQRALYREVMLEIYGNLVLVGRKLYDCAECGKSFSRSTDLRYHQRIHTGEKPFVCDTCGKGFSYNTNLRVHQRVHTGEKPFQCEECGKGFKQSSNLRIHQRVHTGEKPFVCDTCGKSFSCNTNLRVHQRVHTGEKPFKCKECGKGFHQSSNLRIHRRVHTGEKTLQM
;
A
#
# COMPACT_ATOMS: atom_id res chain seq x y z
N MET A 1 37.17 -5.18 9.40
CA MET A 1 36.81 -4.25 10.49
C MET A 1 35.55 -4.78 11.15
N THR A 2 35.70 -5.47 12.27
CA THR A 2 34.60 -6.01 13.06
C THR A 2 33.88 -4.86 13.75
N SER A 3 32.66 -4.55 13.32
CA SER A 3 31.78 -3.64 14.03
C SER A 3 31.33 -4.34 15.31
N PHE A 4 31.94 -3.98 16.44
CA PHE A 4 31.35 -4.23 17.75
C PHE A 4 30.18 -3.26 17.89
N GLN A 5 28.97 -3.76 17.78
CA GLN A 5 27.78 -3.01 18.17
C GLN A 5 27.54 -3.34 19.64
N GLU A 6 27.92 -2.43 20.54
CA GLU A 6 27.59 -2.55 21.97
C GLU A 6 26.07 -2.70 22.09
N SER A 7 25.63 -3.79 22.72
CA SER A 7 24.23 -4.07 22.92
C SER A 7 23.71 -3.26 24.10
N VAL A 8 22.89 -2.24 23.84
CA VAL A 8 22.14 -1.52 24.88
C VAL A 8 21.04 -2.44 25.43
N THR A 9 20.98 -2.59 26.75
CA THR A 9 19.97 -3.38 27.47
C THR A 9 18.94 -2.46 28.12
N PHE A 10 17.82 -3.02 28.56
CA PHE A 10 16.78 -2.23 29.24
C PHE A 10 17.32 -1.58 30.52
N LYS A 11 18.22 -2.24 31.23
CA LYS A 11 18.85 -1.70 32.44
C LYS A 11 19.71 -0.46 32.16
N ASP A 12 20.24 -0.32 30.94
CA ASP A 12 21.07 0.82 30.56
C ASP A 12 20.24 2.08 30.27
N VAL A 13 18.93 1.93 30.07
CA VAL A 13 18.00 3.01 29.69
C VAL A 13 16.81 3.17 30.65
N ALA A 14 16.64 2.24 31.58
CA ALA A 14 15.62 2.29 32.60
C ALA A 14 15.95 3.37 33.64
N MET A 15 14.96 4.19 33.98
CA MET A 15 15.03 5.06 35.15
C MET A 15 14.70 4.23 36.40
N ASP A 16 15.65 4.00 37.28
CA ASP A 16 15.39 3.25 38.52
C ASP A 16 15.21 4.22 39.69
N PHE A 17 14.31 3.87 40.61
CA PHE A 17 14.12 4.54 41.90
C PHE A 17 14.57 3.61 43.02
N THR A 18 15.13 4.17 44.10
CA THR A 18 15.30 3.39 45.33
C THR A 18 13.96 3.11 46.00
N GLU A 19 13.92 2.16 46.93
CA GLU A 19 12.68 1.86 47.67
C GLU A 19 12.15 3.08 48.41
N GLU A 20 13.04 3.88 49.02
CA GLU A 20 12.67 5.10 49.76
C GLU A 20 12.13 6.20 48.84
N GLU A 21 12.68 6.34 47.64
CA GLU A 21 12.22 7.30 46.63
C GLU A 21 10.85 6.89 46.07
N TRP A 22 10.65 5.59 45.85
CA TRP A 22 9.40 5.05 45.34
C TRP A 22 8.22 5.22 46.31
N GLU A 23 8.48 5.09 47.61
CA GLU A 23 7.48 5.31 48.67
C GLU A 23 6.98 6.76 48.71
N GLN A 24 7.82 7.72 48.32
CA GLN A 24 7.47 9.15 48.27
C GLN A 24 6.65 9.53 47.02
N LEU A 25 6.56 8.67 46.00
CA LEU A 25 5.82 8.96 44.77
C LEU A 25 4.30 8.81 44.97
N GLY A 26 3.56 9.83 44.55
CA GLY A 26 2.11 9.79 44.47
C GLY A 26 1.58 8.87 43.35
N PRO A 27 0.29 8.50 43.36
CA PRO A 27 -0.30 7.60 42.37
C PRO A 27 -0.11 8.04 40.91
N ALA A 28 -0.22 9.35 40.64
CA ALA A 28 -0.04 9.91 39.30
C ALA A 28 1.41 9.79 38.79
N GLN A 29 2.39 9.99 39.67
CA GLN A 29 3.82 9.86 39.33
C GLN A 29 4.18 8.39 39.05
N ARG A 30 3.62 7.46 39.83
CA ARG A 30 3.78 6.01 39.60
C ARG A 30 3.12 5.55 38.29
N ALA A 31 2.00 6.14 37.90
CA ALA A 31 1.37 5.87 36.61
C ALA A 31 2.24 6.36 35.45
N LEU A 32 2.72 7.62 35.52
CA LEU A 32 3.62 8.20 34.53
C LEU A 32 4.90 7.37 34.36
N TYR A 33 5.50 6.92 35.47
CA TYR A 33 6.65 6.02 35.45
C TYR A 33 6.41 4.76 34.61
N ARG A 34 5.25 4.10 34.80
CA ARG A 34 4.89 2.89 34.05
C ARG A 34 4.73 3.18 32.56
N GLU A 35 4.10 4.29 32.20
CA GLU A 35 3.94 4.69 30.80
C GLU A 35 5.29 4.91 30.12
N VAL A 36 6.18 5.67 30.78
CA VAL A 36 7.51 5.96 30.27
C VAL A 36 8.34 4.68 30.13
N MET A 37 8.27 3.77 31.10
CA MET A 37 8.98 2.48 31.03
C MET A 37 8.49 1.57 29.90
N LEU A 38 7.19 1.56 29.64
CA LEU A 38 6.62 0.82 28.51
C LEU A 38 7.07 1.42 27.16
N GLU A 39 7.15 2.75 27.07
CA GLU A 39 7.68 3.43 25.89
C GLU A 39 9.17 3.14 25.67
N ILE A 40 9.99 3.23 26.73
CA ILE A 40 11.42 2.89 26.69
C ILE A 40 11.62 1.44 26.24
N TYR A 41 10.85 0.51 26.80
CA TYR A 41 10.90 -0.89 26.38
C TYR A 41 10.51 -1.06 24.91
N GLY A 42 9.44 -0.40 24.46
CA GLY A 42 9.01 -0.41 23.06
C GLY A 42 10.08 0.13 22.11
N ASN A 43 10.73 1.24 22.47
CA ASN A 43 11.81 1.85 21.71
C ASN A 43 13.04 0.94 21.66
N LEU A 44 13.42 0.32 22.78
CA LEU A 44 14.54 -0.62 22.81
C LEU A 44 14.30 -1.84 21.92
N VAL A 45 13.08 -2.39 21.93
CA VAL A 45 12.67 -3.48 21.03
C VAL A 45 12.72 -3.05 19.56
N LEU A 46 12.36 -1.81 19.25
CA LEU A 46 12.44 -1.25 17.89
C LEU A 46 13.89 -1.07 17.43
N VAL A 47 14.76 -0.54 18.29
CA VAL A 47 16.19 -0.34 18.00
C VAL A 47 16.92 -1.68 17.84
N GLY A 48 16.54 -2.69 18.61
CA GLY A 48 17.08 -4.06 18.49
C GLY A 48 16.61 -4.82 17.24
N ARG A 49 15.63 -4.31 16.48
CA ARG A 49 15.18 -4.97 15.24
C ARG A 49 16.19 -4.73 14.14
N LYS A 50 16.83 -5.81 13.68
CA LYS A 50 17.60 -5.80 12.45
C LYS A 50 16.70 -5.50 11.26
N LEU A 51 16.94 -4.37 10.63
CA LEU A 51 16.37 -4.03 9.33
C LEU A 51 17.19 -4.65 8.20
N TYR A 52 16.53 -4.88 7.07
CA TYR A 52 17.11 -5.42 5.86
C TYR A 52 17.01 -4.37 4.76
N ASP A 53 18.15 -3.80 4.39
CA ASP A 53 18.19 -2.70 3.44
C ASP A 53 18.38 -3.18 2.00
N CYS A 54 17.65 -2.57 1.08
CA CYS A 54 17.85 -2.76 -0.34
C CYS A 54 19.01 -1.89 -0.83
N ALA A 55 20.12 -2.51 -1.23
CA ALA A 55 21.30 -1.81 -1.75
C ALA A 55 21.00 -0.94 -2.99
N GLU A 56 19.99 -1.27 -3.79
CA GLU A 56 19.67 -0.57 -5.03
C GLU A 56 18.83 0.71 -4.82
N CYS A 57 18.04 0.78 -3.74
CA CYS A 57 17.14 1.93 -3.53
C CYS A 57 17.06 2.43 -2.09
N GLY A 58 17.87 1.88 -1.19
CA GLY A 58 17.95 2.28 0.22
C GLY A 58 16.73 1.93 1.08
N LYS A 59 15.72 1.24 0.54
CA LYS A 59 14.52 0.89 1.32
C LYS A 59 14.82 -0.19 2.35
N SER A 60 14.41 0.07 3.59
CA SER A 60 14.54 -0.84 4.72
C SER A 60 13.28 -1.69 4.93
N PHE A 61 13.48 -2.96 5.23
CA PHE A 61 12.42 -3.93 5.50
C PHE A 61 12.62 -4.58 6.86
N SER A 62 11.52 -4.83 7.58
CA SER A 62 11.56 -5.50 8.89
C SER A 62 11.79 -7.01 8.79
N ARG A 63 11.62 -7.60 7.60
CA ARG A 63 11.84 -9.03 7.34
C ARG A 63 12.68 -9.23 6.10
N SER A 64 13.61 -10.19 6.15
CA SER A 64 14.45 -10.56 5.01
C SER A 64 13.63 -11.06 3.80
N THR A 65 12.51 -11.73 4.05
CA THR A 65 11.60 -12.21 3.02
C THR A 65 10.97 -11.05 2.25
N ASP A 66 10.62 -9.95 2.92
CA ASP A 66 10.05 -8.76 2.28
C ASP A 66 11.11 -8.05 1.43
N LEU A 67 12.35 -7.94 1.92
CA LEU A 67 13.47 -7.44 1.11
C LEU A 67 13.66 -8.30 -0.15
N ARG A 68 13.67 -9.63 -0.01
CA ARG A 68 13.81 -10.54 -1.16
C ARG A 68 12.70 -10.36 -2.19
N TYR A 69 11.45 -10.22 -1.74
CA TYR A 69 10.35 -9.93 -2.65
C TYR A 69 10.47 -8.55 -3.29
N HIS A 70 10.94 -7.55 -2.54
CA HIS A 70 11.18 -6.21 -3.05
C HIS A 70 12.25 -6.19 -4.14
N GLN A 71 13.35 -6.96 -3.99
CA GLN A 71 14.41 -7.07 -4.98
C GLN A 71 13.90 -7.52 -6.36
N ARG A 72 12.81 -8.28 -6.41
CA ARG A 72 12.15 -8.68 -7.68
C ARG A 72 11.62 -7.52 -8.50
N ILE A 73 11.40 -6.36 -7.89
CA ILE A 73 10.99 -5.14 -8.60
C ILE A 73 12.15 -4.64 -9.48
N HIS A 74 13.39 -4.78 -9.02
CA HIS A 74 14.57 -4.35 -9.75
C HIS A 74 15.00 -5.37 -10.79
N THR A 75 15.01 -6.66 -10.43
CA THR A 75 15.38 -7.74 -11.36
C THR A 75 14.29 -8.07 -12.37
N GLY A 76 13.04 -7.67 -12.10
CA GLY A 76 11.87 -8.06 -12.90
C GLY A 76 11.46 -9.52 -12.74
N GLU A 77 12.05 -10.26 -11.80
CA GLU A 77 11.78 -11.68 -11.57
C GLU A 77 10.30 -11.93 -11.24
N LYS A 78 9.70 -12.89 -11.93
CA LYS A 78 8.29 -13.29 -11.79
C LYS A 78 8.15 -14.80 -11.69
N PRO A 79 8.53 -15.41 -10.56
CA PRO A 79 8.61 -16.87 -10.44
C PRO A 79 7.25 -17.56 -10.49
N PHE A 80 6.17 -16.84 -10.17
CA PHE A 80 4.84 -17.41 -10.10
C PHE A 80 4.13 -17.18 -11.43
N VAL A 81 4.10 -18.21 -12.28
CA VAL A 81 3.51 -18.13 -13.61
C VAL A 81 2.10 -18.71 -13.60
N CYS A 82 1.18 -18.06 -14.31
CA CYS A 82 -0.17 -18.58 -14.52
C CYS A 82 -0.15 -19.61 -15.64
N ASP A 83 -0.49 -20.86 -15.33
CA ASP A 83 -0.52 -21.95 -16.31
C ASP A 83 -1.52 -21.72 -17.45
N THR A 84 -2.60 -20.96 -17.19
CA THR A 84 -3.64 -20.69 -18.19
C THR A 84 -3.24 -19.66 -19.24
N CYS A 85 -2.42 -18.66 -18.89
CA CYS A 85 -2.10 -17.55 -19.80
C CYS A 85 -0.61 -17.17 -19.86
N GLY A 86 0.26 -17.92 -19.19
CA GLY A 86 1.70 -17.66 -19.11
C GLY A 86 2.10 -16.39 -18.35
N LYS A 87 1.14 -15.66 -17.75
CA LYS A 87 1.44 -14.39 -17.09
C LYS A 87 2.18 -14.62 -15.76
N GLY A 88 3.37 -14.02 -15.64
CA GLY A 88 4.19 -14.09 -14.42
C GLY A 88 3.86 -13.03 -13.36
N PHE A 89 4.06 -13.39 -12.10
CA PHE A 89 3.87 -12.56 -10.91
C PHE A 89 5.06 -12.71 -9.95
N SER A 90 5.42 -11.62 -9.27
CA SER A 90 6.50 -11.62 -8.26
C SER A 90 6.05 -12.16 -6.90
N TYR A 91 4.74 -12.28 -6.66
CA TYR A 91 4.12 -12.81 -5.43
C TYR A 91 3.10 -13.90 -5.77
N ASN A 92 3.10 -15.01 -5.01
CA ASN A 92 2.15 -16.12 -5.18
C ASN A 92 0.70 -15.66 -4.92
N THR A 93 0.49 -14.81 -3.92
CA THR A 93 -0.82 -14.23 -3.60
C THR A 93 -1.42 -13.48 -4.78
N ASN A 94 -0.59 -12.75 -5.55
CA ASN A 94 -1.04 -12.05 -6.76
C ASN A 94 -1.40 -13.03 -7.88
N LEU A 95 -0.67 -14.14 -8.04
CA LEU A 95 -1.04 -15.21 -8.96
C LEU A 95 -2.40 -15.82 -8.58
N ARG A 96 -2.62 -16.18 -7.32
CA ARG A 96 -3.90 -16.74 -6.85
C ARG A 96 -5.07 -15.79 -7.12
N VAL A 97 -4.90 -14.51 -6.83
CA VAL A 97 -5.93 -13.50 -7.13
C VAL A 97 -6.14 -13.34 -8.63
N HIS A 98 -5.07 -13.44 -9.43
CA HIS A 98 -5.16 -13.40 -10.88
C HIS A 98 -5.90 -14.61 -11.46
N GLN A 99 -5.73 -15.81 -10.91
CA GLN A 99 -6.42 -17.02 -11.38
C GLN A 99 -7.95 -16.87 -11.33
N ARG A 100 -8.48 -16.06 -10.41
CA ARG A 100 -9.91 -15.67 -10.37
C ARG A 100 -10.40 -14.95 -11.63
N VAL A 101 -9.50 -14.43 -12.46
CA VAL A 101 -9.82 -13.88 -13.77
C VAL A 101 -10.24 -14.97 -14.75
N HIS A 102 -9.62 -16.14 -14.69
CA HIS A 102 -9.95 -17.27 -15.54
C HIS A 102 -11.17 -18.02 -15.04
N THR A 103 -11.28 -18.24 -13.72
CA THR A 103 -12.42 -18.98 -13.14
C THR A 103 -13.69 -18.15 -13.01
N GLY A 104 -13.57 -16.81 -13.02
CA GLY A 104 -14.69 -15.91 -12.75
C GLY A 104 -15.11 -15.84 -11.27
N GLU A 105 -14.43 -16.57 -10.38
CA GLU A 105 -14.72 -16.63 -8.95
C GLU A 105 -14.72 -15.24 -8.31
N LYS A 106 -15.77 -14.95 -7.52
CA LYS A 106 -15.96 -13.68 -6.82
C LYS A 106 -16.31 -13.96 -5.34
N PRO A 107 -15.31 -14.29 -4.51
CA PRO A 107 -15.55 -14.75 -3.14
C PRO A 107 -16.18 -13.69 -2.23
N PHE A 108 -16.01 -12.41 -2.57
CA PHE A 108 -16.43 -11.30 -1.72
C PHE A 108 -17.71 -10.70 -2.29
N GLN A 109 -18.83 -10.94 -1.64
CA GLN A 109 -20.14 -10.44 -2.07
C GLN A 109 -20.56 -9.22 -1.26
N CYS A 110 -21.19 -8.26 -1.91
CA CYS A 110 -21.86 -7.15 -1.24
C CYS A 110 -23.23 -7.61 -0.76
N GLU A 111 -23.48 -7.51 0.54
CA GLU A 111 -24.75 -7.92 1.14
C GLU A 111 -25.91 -7.01 0.70
N GLU A 112 -25.65 -5.73 0.42
CA GLU A 112 -26.69 -4.77 0.03
C GLU A 112 -27.19 -4.94 -1.41
N CYS A 113 -26.34 -5.37 -2.35
CA CYS A 113 -26.71 -5.47 -3.78
C CYS A 113 -26.34 -6.79 -4.46
N GLY A 114 -25.83 -7.77 -3.72
CA GLY A 114 -25.41 -9.08 -4.23
C GLY A 114 -24.18 -9.06 -5.16
N LYS A 115 -23.58 -7.90 -5.40
CA LYS A 115 -22.47 -7.76 -6.36
C LYS A 115 -21.21 -8.45 -5.83
N GLY A 116 -20.67 -9.38 -6.61
CA GLY A 116 -19.44 -10.11 -6.28
C GLY A 116 -18.14 -9.45 -6.75
N PHE A 117 -17.09 -9.59 -5.95
CA PHE A 117 -15.74 -9.06 -6.18
C PHE A 117 -14.67 -10.14 -6.01
N LYS A 118 -13.59 -10.01 -6.78
CA LYS A 118 -12.41 -10.92 -6.74
C LYS A 118 -11.48 -10.63 -5.57
N GLN A 119 -11.58 -9.46 -4.93
CA GLN A 119 -10.75 -9.02 -3.80
C GLN A 119 -11.61 -8.27 -2.78
N SER A 120 -11.31 -8.44 -1.50
CA SER A 120 -12.01 -7.77 -0.39
C SER A 120 -11.84 -6.25 -0.42
N SER A 121 -10.66 -5.77 -0.81
CA SER A 121 -10.39 -4.33 -0.97
C SER A 121 -11.33 -3.67 -1.98
N ASN A 122 -11.65 -4.37 -3.08
CA ASN A 122 -12.58 -3.88 -4.09
C ASN A 122 -14.02 -3.87 -3.57
N LEU A 123 -14.42 -4.87 -2.77
CA LEU A 123 -15.71 -4.86 -2.08
C LEU A 123 -15.81 -3.66 -1.12
N ARG A 124 -14.78 -3.43 -0.29
CA ARG A 124 -14.75 -2.30 0.64
C ARG A 124 -14.87 -0.95 -0.06
N ILE A 125 -14.17 -0.76 -1.17
CA ILE A 125 -14.31 0.47 -1.98
C ILE A 125 -15.71 0.56 -2.58
N HIS A 126 -16.28 -0.55 -3.04
CA HIS A 126 -17.62 -0.58 -3.60
C HIS A 126 -18.70 -0.24 -2.57
N GLN A 127 -18.58 -0.70 -1.32
CA GLN A 127 -19.54 -0.38 -0.24
C GLN A 127 -19.73 1.13 -0.06
N ARG A 128 -18.70 1.93 -0.37
CA ARG A 128 -18.80 3.40 -0.35
C ARG A 128 -19.78 4.00 -1.35
N VAL A 129 -20.15 3.24 -2.38
CA VAL A 129 -21.21 3.65 -3.32
C VAL A 129 -22.55 3.70 -2.61
N HIS A 130 -22.79 2.79 -1.66
CA HIS A 130 -24.02 2.76 -0.88
C HIS A 130 -24.04 3.81 0.23
N THR A 131 -22.92 3.97 0.93
CA THR A 131 -22.83 4.95 2.03
C THR A 131 -22.60 6.39 1.55
N GLY A 132 -22.17 6.58 0.30
CA GLY A 132 -21.75 7.88 -0.22
C GLY A 132 -20.39 8.37 0.32
N GLU A 133 -19.67 7.57 1.11
CA GLU A 133 -18.40 7.96 1.73
C GLU A 133 -17.34 8.31 0.65
N LYS A 134 -16.77 9.51 0.77
CA LYS A 134 -15.71 10.01 -0.14
C LYS A 134 -14.52 10.56 0.65
N PRO A 135 -13.65 9.68 1.20
CA PRO A 135 -12.59 10.11 2.13
C PRO A 135 -11.48 10.91 1.48
N PHE A 136 -11.34 10.83 0.16
CA PHE A 136 -10.20 11.39 -0.54
C PHE A 136 -10.60 12.73 -1.17
N VAL A 137 -10.22 13.82 -0.53
CA VAL A 137 -10.54 15.17 -0.96
C VAL A 137 -9.39 15.75 -1.78
N CYS A 138 -9.71 16.47 -2.85
CA CYS A 138 -8.74 17.22 -3.62
C CYS A 138 -8.51 18.58 -2.97
N ASP A 139 -7.29 18.80 -2.48
CA ASP A 139 -6.93 20.07 -1.80
C ASP A 139 -7.05 21.30 -2.71
N THR A 140 -6.91 21.11 -4.03
CA THR A 140 -6.98 22.21 -5.00
C THR A 140 -8.41 22.70 -5.28
N CYS A 141 -9.42 21.82 -5.22
CA CYS A 141 -10.79 22.17 -5.65
C CYS A 141 -11.92 21.64 -4.75
N GLY A 142 -11.57 21.02 -3.62
CA GLY A 142 -12.53 20.46 -2.66
C GLY A 142 -13.30 19.22 -3.13
N LYS A 143 -13.13 18.77 -4.39
CA LYS A 143 -13.83 17.59 -4.89
C LYS A 143 -13.39 16.33 -4.16
N SER A 144 -14.36 15.54 -3.72
CA SER A 144 -14.14 14.31 -2.96
C SER A 144 -14.37 13.04 -3.80
N PHE A 145 -13.62 11.99 -3.49
CA PHE A 145 -13.60 10.72 -4.21
C PHE A 145 -13.68 9.53 -3.23
N SER A 146 -14.31 8.44 -3.67
CA SER A 146 -14.44 7.19 -2.89
C SER A 146 -13.15 6.37 -2.83
N CYS A 147 -12.19 6.62 -3.74
CA CYS A 147 -10.88 5.97 -3.72
C CYS A 147 -9.74 6.92 -4.13
N ASN A 148 -8.55 6.70 -3.54
CA ASN A 148 -7.36 7.52 -3.78
C ASN A 148 -6.89 7.50 -5.24
N THR A 149 -7.06 6.38 -5.95
CA THR A 149 -6.68 6.28 -7.37
C THR A 149 -7.47 7.27 -8.22
N ASN A 150 -8.77 7.44 -7.94
CA ASN A 150 -9.60 8.41 -8.65
C ASN A 150 -9.18 9.85 -8.33
N LEU A 151 -8.83 10.14 -7.07
CA LEU A 151 -8.28 11.44 -6.68
C LEU A 151 -6.97 11.73 -7.44
N ARG A 152 -6.01 10.79 -7.47
CA ARG A 152 -4.73 10.96 -8.20
C ARG A 152 -4.94 11.23 -9.69
N VAL A 153 -5.87 10.51 -10.31
CA VAL A 153 -6.22 10.74 -11.71
C VAL A 153 -6.87 12.11 -11.90
N HIS A 154 -7.73 12.53 -10.98
CA HIS A 154 -8.36 13.84 -10.99
C HIS A 154 -7.33 14.97 -10.85
N GLN A 155 -6.33 14.83 -9.99
CA GLN A 155 -5.27 15.83 -9.77
C GLN A 155 -4.52 16.18 -11.07
N ARG A 156 -4.44 15.26 -12.05
CA ARG A 156 -3.86 15.54 -13.37
C ARG A 156 -4.59 16.60 -14.18
N VAL A 157 -5.86 16.86 -13.87
CA VAL A 157 -6.63 17.94 -14.49
C VAL A 157 -6.07 19.31 -14.08
N HIS A 158 -5.63 19.43 -12.82
CA HIS A 158 -5.06 20.67 -12.30
C HIS A 158 -3.63 20.90 -12.79
N THR A 159 -2.82 19.83 -12.88
CA THR A 159 -1.44 19.92 -13.39
C THR A 159 -1.36 19.96 -14.91
N GLY A 160 -2.44 19.62 -15.62
CA GLY A 160 -2.42 19.44 -17.06
C GLY A 160 -1.65 18.20 -17.54
N GLU A 161 -1.14 17.35 -16.63
CA GLU A 161 -0.31 16.19 -16.96
C GLU A 161 -1.08 15.20 -17.85
N LYS A 162 -0.54 14.88 -19.02
CA LYS A 162 -1.12 13.93 -19.98
C LYS A 162 -0.11 12.81 -20.29
N PRO A 163 0.03 11.81 -19.39
CA PRO A 163 1.07 10.77 -19.52
C PRO A 163 0.86 9.87 -20.74
N PHE A 164 -0.39 9.74 -21.20
CA PHE A 164 -0.75 8.80 -22.24
C PHE A 164 -0.87 9.52 -23.58
N LYS A 165 0.12 9.35 -24.46
CA LYS A 165 0.15 9.98 -25.78
C LYS A 165 -0.25 8.98 -26.87
N CYS A 166 -1.10 9.42 -27.79
CA CYS A 166 -1.37 8.70 -29.02
C CYS A 166 -0.12 8.74 -29.91
N LYS A 167 0.36 7.57 -30.35
CA LYS A 167 1.53 7.49 -31.24
C LYS A 167 1.22 7.98 -32.66
N GLU A 168 -0.03 7.85 -33.10
CA GLU A 168 -0.45 8.17 -34.46
C GLU A 168 -0.67 9.69 -34.66
N CYS A 169 -1.24 10.39 -33.67
CA CYS A 169 -1.54 11.83 -33.79
C CYS A 169 -0.95 12.72 -32.69
N GLY A 170 -0.14 12.17 -31.77
CA GLY A 170 0.50 12.92 -30.69
C GLY A 170 -0.43 13.38 -29.55
N LYS A 171 -1.76 13.24 -29.70
CA LYS A 171 -2.74 13.71 -28.71
C LYS A 171 -2.54 13.05 -27.35
N GLY A 172 -2.44 13.87 -26.30
CA GLY A 172 -2.25 13.43 -24.92
C GLY A 172 -3.57 13.26 -24.15
N PHE A 173 -3.59 12.31 -23.22
CA PHE A 173 -4.73 11.99 -22.35
C PHE A 173 -4.28 11.82 -20.89
N HIS A 174 -5.15 12.21 -19.95
CA HIS A 174 -4.94 12.04 -18.52
C HIS A 174 -5.08 10.57 -18.06
N GLN A 175 -5.78 9.74 -18.84
CA GLN A 175 -6.06 8.33 -18.57
C GLN A 175 -5.81 7.44 -19.80
N SER A 176 -5.31 6.23 -19.56
CA SER A 176 -5.05 5.24 -20.61
C SER A 176 -6.33 4.70 -21.28
N SER A 177 -7.43 4.61 -20.53
CA SER A 177 -8.76 4.25 -21.04
C SER A 177 -9.22 5.21 -22.13
N ASN A 178 -9.05 6.51 -21.91
CA ASN A 178 -9.39 7.55 -22.88
C ASN A 178 -8.52 7.47 -24.12
N LEU A 179 -7.21 7.21 -23.97
CA LEU A 179 -6.33 6.92 -25.10
C LEU A 179 -6.81 5.69 -25.88
N ARG A 180 -7.16 4.60 -25.20
CA ARG A 180 -7.66 3.36 -25.85
C ARG A 180 -8.94 3.62 -26.65
N ILE A 181 -9.88 4.38 -26.10
CA ILE A 181 -11.10 4.78 -26.81
C ILE A 181 -10.75 5.66 -28.02
N HIS A 182 -9.87 6.65 -27.83
CA HIS A 182 -9.44 7.53 -28.91
C HIS A 182 -8.77 6.79 -30.07
N ARG A 183 -7.97 5.74 -29.80
CA ARG A 183 -7.34 4.95 -30.87
C ARG A 183 -8.33 4.33 -31.86
N ARG A 184 -9.58 4.09 -31.43
CA ARG A 184 -10.63 3.59 -32.33
C ARG A 184 -11.02 4.57 -33.43
N VAL A 185 -10.78 5.87 -33.20
CA VAL A 185 -10.98 6.91 -34.23
C VAL A 185 -10.06 6.69 -35.42
N HIS A 186 -8.85 6.18 -35.20
CA HIS A 186 -7.88 5.91 -36.26
C HIS A 186 -8.09 4.56 -36.95
N THR A 187 -8.66 3.59 -36.24
CA THR A 187 -8.96 2.26 -36.81
C THR A 187 -10.34 2.17 -37.46
N GLY A 188 -11.17 3.21 -37.37
CA GLY A 188 -12.51 3.23 -37.95
C GLY A 188 -13.54 2.34 -37.24
N GLU A 189 -13.21 1.76 -36.08
CA GLU A 189 -14.13 0.93 -35.29
C GLU A 189 -15.19 1.80 -34.60
N LYS A 190 -16.36 1.96 -35.25
CA LYS A 190 -17.56 2.57 -34.64
C LYS A 190 -18.04 1.71 -33.47
N THR A 191 -18.32 2.34 -32.33
CA THR A 191 -18.94 1.68 -31.18
C THR A 191 -20.40 1.33 -31.46
N LEU A 192 -20.77 0.06 -31.33
CA LEU A 192 -22.12 -0.31 -30.89
C LEU A 192 -22.25 0.18 -29.44
N GLN A 193 -23.02 1.24 -29.23
CA GLN A 193 -23.53 1.58 -27.90
C GLN A 193 -24.71 0.63 -27.63
N MET A 194 -24.61 -0.14 -26.54
CA MET A 194 -25.77 -0.68 -25.83
C MET A 194 -26.33 0.39 -24.90
#